data_AF-A0A376K318-F1
#
_entry.id   AF-A0A376K318-F1
#
_cell.length_a   1.000
_cell.length_b   1.000
_cell.length_c   1.000
_cell.angle_alpha   90.00
_cell.angle_beta   90.00
_cell.angle_gamma   90.00
#
_symmetry.space_group_name_H-M   'P 1'
#
loop_
_entity.id
_entity.type
_entity.pdbx_description
1 polymer ?
#
loop_
_entity_poly.entity_id
_entity_poly.type
_entity_poly.pdbx_seq_one_letter_code
_entity_poly.pdbx_strand_id
1 'polypeptide(L)'
;MVILSIDYAKKLRQIRKAEGLTQKQFADITGLSLATIRNYESGQKNARAKIVEAVLQVDRFEKYMLWLIKDKTLPVAGQIAPALLS
;
A
#
# COMPACT_ATOMS: atom_id res chain seq x y z
N MET A 1 -5.36 -18.99 -18.55
CA MET A 1 -4.63 -17.79 -18.09
C MET A 1 -4.89 -17.64 -16.59
N VAL A 2 -3.90 -17.83 -15.74
CA VAL A 2 -4.06 -17.69 -14.28
C VAL A 2 -3.97 -16.20 -13.95
N ILE A 3 -5.07 -15.61 -13.45
CA ILE A 3 -5.02 -14.27 -12.88
C ILE A 3 -4.34 -14.42 -11.52
N LEU A 4 -3.07 -14.02 -11.43
CA LEU A 4 -2.38 -13.91 -10.15
C LEU A 4 -3.05 -12.80 -9.33
N SER A 5 -3.55 -13.16 -8.15
CA SER A 5 -4.15 -12.20 -7.22
C SER A 5 -3.07 -11.27 -6.68
N ILE A 6 -3.35 -9.96 -6.66
CA ILE A 6 -2.45 -8.96 -6.09
C ILE A 6 -2.43 -9.11 -4.57
N ASP A 7 -1.25 -9.32 -4.00
CA ASP A 7 -1.06 -9.29 -2.55
C ASP A 7 -0.99 -7.82 -2.05
N TYR A 8 -2.16 -7.25 -1.80
CA TYR A 8 -2.26 -5.89 -1.27
C TYR A 8 -1.63 -5.74 0.12
N ALA A 9 -1.62 -6.79 0.95
CA ALA A 9 -1.04 -6.69 2.29
C ALA A 9 0.47 -6.44 2.20
N LYS A 10 1.16 -7.18 1.33
CA LYS A 10 2.59 -6.97 1.05
C LYS A 10 2.84 -5.59 0.45
N LYS A 11 2.06 -5.18 -0.54
CA LYS A 11 2.28 -3.89 -1.24
C LYS A 11 2.05 -2.68 -0.33
N LEU A 12 0.99 -2.69 0.48
CA LEU A 12 0.72 -1.63 1.44
C LEU A 12 1.81 -1.51 2.51
N ARG A 13 2.36 -2.65 2.98
CA ARG A 13 3.50 -2.66 3.89
C ARG A 13 4.75 -2.04 3.25
N GLN A 14 4.98 -2.29 1.96
CA GLN A 14 6.11 -1.70 1.22
C GLN A 14 5.97 -0.19 1.10
N ILE A 15 4.78 0.32 0.74
CA ILE A 15 4.48 1.76 0.72
C ILE A 15 4.80 2.38 2.09
N ARG A 16 4.24 1.82 3.17
CA ARG A 16 4.45 2.34 4.52
C ARG A 16 5.93 2.42 4.89
N LYS A 17 6.70 1.36 4.60
CA LYS A 17 8.13 1.30 4.92
C LYS A 17 8.95 2.29 4.10
N ALA A 18 8.67 2.41 2.80
CA ALA A 18 9.36 3.35 1.93
C ALA A 18 9.14 4.82 2.35
N GLU A 19 7.98 5.11 2.93
CA GLU A 19 7.64 6.42 3.49
C GLU A 19 8.20 6.64 4.91
N GLY A 20 8.93 5.67 5.48
CA GLY A 20 9.50 5.77 6.82
C GLY A 20 8.46 5.80 7.95
N LEU A 21 7.23 5.35 7.70
CA LEU A 21 6.13 5.48 8.64
C LEU A 21 6.02 4.27 9.57
N THR A 22 5.73 4.53 10.84
CA THR A 22 5.25 3.50 11.77
C THR A 22 3.84 3.04 11.39
N GLN A 23 3.40 1.87 11.90
CA GLN A 23 2.02 1.41 11.68
C GLN A 23 0.98 2.40 12.21
N LYS A 24 1.28 3.10 13.32
CA LYS A 24 0.40 4.11 13.90
C LYS A 24 0.29 5.34 13.00
N GLN A 25 1.42 5.91 12.56
CA GLN A 25 1.40 7.06 11.64
C GLN A 25 0.67 6.73 10.33
N PHE A 26 0.87 5.51 9.80
CA PHE A 26 0.18 5.08 8.60
C PHE A 26 -1.33 4.94 8.80
N ALA A 27 -1.76 4.38 9.94
CA ALA A 27 -3.16 4.32 10.34
C ALA A 27 -3.78 5.73 10.41
N ASP A 28 -3.11 6.65 11.10
CA ASP A 28 -3.57 8.03 11.29
C ASP A 28 -3.73 8.78 9.94
N ILE A 29 -2.75 8.65 9.03
CA ILE A 29 -2.75 9.32 7.72
C ILE A 29 -3.84 8.75 6.79
N THR A 30 -4.08 7.44 6.83
CA THR A 30 -5.04 6.76 5.94
C THR A 30 -6.46 6.71 6.50
N GLY A 31 -6.67 7.15 7.75
CA GLY A 31 -7.95 6.99 8.45
C GLY A 31 -8.32 5.54 8.79
N LEU A 32 -7.36 4.60 8.66
CA LEU A 32 -7.56 3.20 9.01
C LEU A 32 -7.30 2.98 10.50
N SER A 33 -7.93 1.97 11.11
CA SER A 33 -7.58 1.61 12.48
C SER A 33 -6.19 0.95 12.55
N LEU A 34 -5.45 1.19 13.63
CA LEU A 34 -4.18 0.50 13.88
C LEU A 34 -4.34 -1.03 13.90
N ALA A 35 -5.47 -1.52 14.40
CA ALA A 35 -5.80 -2.96 14.38
C ALA A 35 -5.90 -3.49 12.94
N THR A 36 -6.53 -2.72 12.02
CA THR A 36 -6.58 -3.07 10.59
C THR A 36 -5.19 -3.21 10.01
N ILE A 37 -4.29 -2.25 10.25
CA ILE A 37 -2.91 -2.28 9.78
C ILE A 37 -2.19 -3.53 10.30
N ARG A 38 -2.26 -3.78 11.62
CA ARG A 38 -1.63 -4.96 12.25
C ARG A 38 -2.15 -6.27 11.70
N ASN A 39 -3.46 -6.39 11.49
CA ASN A 39 -4.08 -7.62 11.02
C ASN A 39 -3.61 -8.01 9.62
N TYR A 40 -3.50 -7.05 8.69
CA TYR A 40 -3.02 -7.39 7.35
C TYR A 40 -1.51 -7.53 7.25
N GLU A 41 -0.73 -6.77 8.01
CA GLU A 41 0.73 -6.90 7.96
C GLU A 41 1.26 -8.15 8.66
N SER A 42 0.50 -8.71 9.60
CA SER A 42 0.81 -9.99 10.26
C SER A 42 0.30 -11.22 9.50
N GLY A 43 -0.47 -11.03 8.43
CA GLY A 43 -1.10 -12.13 7.69
C GLY A 43 -2.35 -12.72 8.36
N GLN A 44 -2.81 -12.15 9.48
CA GLN A 44 -4.05 -12.62 10.14
C GLN A 44 -5.30 -12.38 9.28
N LYS A 45 -5.32 -11.29 8.49
CA LYS A 45 -6.42 -10.98 7.56
C LYS A 45 -5.86 -10.43 6.26
N ASN A 46 -6.52 -10.73 5.14
CA ASN A 46 -6.13 -10.14 3.86
C ASN A 46 -6.49 -8.65 3.80
N ALA A 47 -5.65 -7.86 3.15
CA ALA A 47 -6.02 -6.50 2.76
C ALA A 47 -7.00 -6.53 1.58
N ARG A 48 -8.18 -5.93 1.76
CA ARG A 48 -9.25 -5.88 0.74
C ARG A 48 -9.28 -4.53 0.02
N ALA A 49 -10.03 -4.45 -1.08
CA ALA A 49 -10.15 -3.25 -1.92
C ALA A 49 -10.37 -1.94 -1.14
N LYS A 50 -11.28 -1.94 -0.14
CA LYS A 50 -11.55 -0.76 0.70
C LYS A 50 -10.30 -0.20 1.42
N ILE A 51 -9.35 -1.05 1.80
CA ILE A 51 -8.09 -0.63 2.43
C ILE A 51 -7.18 0.04 1.39
N VAL A 52 -7.15 -0.51 0.18
CA VAL A 52 -6.39 0.03 -0.96
C VAL A 52 -6.96 1.40 -1.34
N GLU A 53 -8.28 1.52 -1.46
CA GLU A 53 -8.97 2.77 -1.75
C GLU A 53 -8.63 3.84 -0.71
N ALA A 54 -8.70 3.52 0.59
CA ALA A 54 -8.36 4.46 1.66
C ALA A 54 -6.92 4.98 1.54
N VAL A 55 -5.98 4.14 1.15
CA VAL A 55 -4.58 4.53 0.93
C VAL A 55 -4.44 5.41 -0.30
N LEU A 56 -5.16 5.13 -1.39
CA LEU A 56 -5.12 5.92 -2.62
C LEU A 56 -5.81 7.28 -2.53
N GLN A 57 -6.69 7.48 -1.53
CA GLN A 57 -7.26 8.81 -1.25
C GLN A 57 -6.28 9.77 -0.56
N VAL A 58 -5.08 9.30 -0.20
CA VAL A 58 -4.02 10.15 0.36
C VAL A 58 -3.09 10.60 -0.76
N ASP A 59 -3.06 11.89 -1.08
CA ASP A 59 -2.26 12.48 -2.16
C ASP A 59 -0.79 12.03 -2.14
N ARG A 60 -0.19 11.92 -0.94
CA ARG A 60 1.19 11.45 -0.75
C ARG A 60 1.44 10.06 -1.38
N PHE A 61 0.44 9.20 -1.41
CA PHE A 61 0.54 7.82 -1.87
C PHE A 61 0.07 7.62 -3.31
N GLU A 62 -0.48 8.66 -3.96
CA GLU A 62 -0.97 8.61 -5.34
C GLU A 62 0.11 8.14 -6.33
N LYS A 63 1.38 8.50 -6.06
CA LYS A 63 2.56 8.07 -6.82
C LYS A 63 2.75 6.55 -6.89
N TYR A 64 2.07 5.76 -6.06
CA TYR A 64 2.16 4.30 -6.06
C TYR A 64 0.98 3.61 -6.76
N MET A 65 -0.02 4.35 -7.26
CA MET A 65 -1.29 3.81 -7.76
C MET A 65 -1.10 2.74 -8.86
N LEU A 66 -0.33 3.07 -9.91
CA LEU A 66 -0.13 2.17 -11.04
C LEU A 66 0.57 0.88 -10.59
N TRP A 67 1.54 1.00 -9.69
CA TRP A 67 2.25 -0.14 -9.14
C TRP A 67 1.35 -0.98 -8.25
N LEU A 68 0.51 -0.35 -7.42
CA LEU A 68 -0.38 -1.03 -6.48
C LEU A 68 -1.44 -1.86 -7.21
N ILE A 69 -2.04 -1.33 -8.29
CA ILE A 69 -3.19 -1.93 -8.99
C ILE A 69 -2.79 -2.75 -10.22
N LYS A 70 -1.71 -2.39 -10.93
CA LYS A 70 -1.33 -3.01 -12.22
C LYS A 70 0.06 -3.64 -12.23
N ASP A 71 0.80 -3.54 -11.12
CA ASP A 71 2.18 -4.02 -11.02
C ASP A 71 3.11 -3.43 -12.10
N LYS A 72 2.84 -2.18 -12.47
CA LYS A 72 3.61 -1.41 -13.46
C LYS A 72 4.04 -0.07 -12.86
N THR A 73 5.08 0.51 -13.42
CA THR A 73 5.52 1.88 -13.12
C THR A 73 5.50 2.70 -14.39
N LEU A 74 5.37 4.02 -14.24
CA LEU A 74 5.50 5.02 -15.29
C LEU A 74 6.17 6.27 -14.68
N PRO A 75 7.50 6.26 -14.49
CA PRO A 75 8.20 7.33 -13.77
C PRO A 75 8.02 8.72 -14.39
N VAL A 76 7.89 8.80 -15.72
CA VAL A 76 7.64 10.06 -16.44
C VAL A 76 6.31 10.73 -16.05
N ALA A 77 5.35 9.95 -15.53
CA ALA A 77 4.07 10.44 -15.03
C ALA A 77 4.02 10.46 -13.49
N GLY A 78 5.18 10.36 -12.81
CA GLY A 78 5.25 10.31 -11.35
C GLY A 78 4.77 9.01 -10.70
N GLN A 79 4.43 7.99 -11.49
CA GLN A 79 3.95 6.70 -11.01
C GLN A 79 5.12 5.74 -10.80
N ILE A 80 5.50 5.49 -9.56
CA ILE A 80 6.71 4.74 -9.16
C ILE A 80 6.37 3.55 -8.26
N ALA A 81 7.34 2.66 -8.08
CA ALA A 81 7.28 1.62 -7.05
C ALA A 81 7.94 2.16 -5.75
N PRO A 82 7.50 1.71 -4.56
CA PRO A 82 8.17 2.06 -3.30
C PRO A 82 9.63 1.60 -3.33
N ALA A 83 10.56 2.50 -3.00
CA ALA A 83 11.96 2.14 -2.82
C ALA A 83 12.07 1.24 -1.58
N LEU A 84 12.49 -0.01 -1.77
CA LEU A 84 12.76 -0.90 -0.65
C LEU A 84 14.04 -0.40 0.02
N LEU A 85 13.90 0.23 1.18
CA LEU A 85 15.04 0.45 2.08
C LEU A 85 15.61 -0.94 2.42
N SER A 86 16.83 -1.19 1.95
CA SER A 86 17.64 -2.38 2.24
C SER A 86 17.89 -2.56 3.71
#